data_AF-A0AAD0W8C2-F1
#
_entry.id   AF-A0AAD0W8C2-F1
#
_cell.length_a   1.000
_cell.length_b   1.000
_cell.length_c   1.000
_cell.angle_alpha   90.00
_cell.angle_beta   90.00
_cell.angle_gamma   90.00
#
_symmetry.space_group_name_H-M   'P 1'
#
loop_
_entity.id
_entity.type
_entity.pdbx_description
1 polymer ?
#
loop_
_entity_poly.entity_id
_entity_poly.type
_entity_poly.pdbx_seq_one_letter_code
_entity_poly.pdbx_strand_id
1 'polypeptide(L)'
;MTATPTGWFLLALVALFYLHILWRLIASRDGIAQLCFASSFFILALIFRADPFLTALSPVLLPFCYAYAWLGIAAVLWSASSLKVSRLGLAFPERQPQLAALMASQLSLHLGIVAFSRLLDWRPLLSYLMAPPLIMVVSYAGYRALLFVMRRQPEARLPWTVFGGMTVISPLLVMWLSDWLAPIVLGLT
;
A
#
# COMPACT_ATOMS: atom_id res chain seq x y z
N MET A 1 -20.26 10.88 20.52
CA MET A 1 -19.35 11.70 19.70
C MET A 1 -19.86 11.66 18.27
N THR A 2 -20.34 12.78 17.72
CA THR A 2 -20.78 12.86 16.33
C THR A 2 -19.54 12.93 15.43
N ALA A 3 -19.44 12.04 14.45
CA ALA A 3 -18.34 12.07 13.49
C ALA A 3 -18.37 13.41 12.72
N THR A 4 -17.26 14.15 12.77
CA THR A 4 -17.12 15.42 12.05
C THR A 4 -17.19 15.15 10.53
N PRO A 5 -17.56 16.16 9.70
CA PRO A 5 -17.53 16.01 8.24
C PRO A 5 -16.18 15.48 7.72
N THR A 6 -15.08 15.90 8.34
CA THR A 6 -13.73 15.41 8.06
C THR A 6 -13.58 13.92 8.38
N GLY A 7 -14.10 13.46 9.53
CA GLY A 7 -14.11 12.04 9.89
C GLY A 7 -14.85 11.18 8.85
N TRP A 8 -16.02 11.62 8.39
CA TRP A 8 -16.77 10.94 7.33
C TRP A 8 -16.01 10.90 6.00
N PHE A 9 -15.34 11.99 5.64
CA PHE A 9 -14.53 12.05 4.44
C PHE A 9 -13.35 11.05 4.50
N LEU A 10 -12.64 10.98 5.62
CA LEU A 10 -11.53 10.04 5.80
C LEU A 10 -12.00 8.58 5.77
N LEU A 11 -13.15 8.27 6.39
CA LEU A 11 -13.76 6.95 6.32
C LEU A 11 -14.19 6.58 4.89
N ALA A 12 -14.76 7.51 4.15
CA ALA A 12 -15.13 7.30 2.75
C ALA A 12 -13.90 7.00 1.88
N LEU A 13 -12.78 7.70 2.12
CA LEU A 13 -11.52 7.43 1.43
C LEU A 13 -11.03 5.99 1.67
N VAL A 14 -11.07 5.56 2.94
CA VAL A 14 -10.72 4.19 3.33
C VAL A 14 -11.61 3.15 2.64
N ALA A 15 -12.92 3.36 2.69
CA ALA A 15 -13.89 2.44 2.08
C ALA A 15 -13.71 2.36 0.55
N LEU A 16 -13.51 3.49 -0.12
CA LEU A 16 -13.30 3.56 -1.56
C LEU A 16 -11.99 2.89 -1.99
N PHE A 17 -10.92 3.09 -1.22
CA PHE A 17 -9.64 2.43 -1.46
C PHE A 17 -9.77 0.91 -1.34
N TYR A 18 -10.45 0.44 -0.30
CA TYR A 18 -10.70 -0.98 -0.09
C TYR A 18 -11.55 -1.60 -1.22
N LEU A 19 -12.67 -0.95 -1.57
CA LEU A 19 -13.52 -1.36 -2.69
C LEU A 19 -12.73 -1.40 -4.01
N HIS A 20 -11.86 -0.42 -4.23
CA HIS A 20 -11.01 -0.39 -5.41
C HIS A 20 -10.09 -1.62 -5.47
N ILE A 21 -9.42 -1.96 -4.37
CA ILE A 21 -8.53 -3.12 -4.30
C ILE A 21 -9.30 -4.42 -4.58
N LEU A 22 -10.43 -4.63 -3.90
CA LEU A 22 -11.25 -5.82 -4.10
C LEU A 22 -11.73 -5.94 -5.55
N TRP A 23 -12.24 -4.84 -6.10
CA TRP A 23 -12.63 -4.78 -7.51
C TRP A 23 -11.49 -5.14 -8.44
N ARG A 24 -10.26 -4.65 -8.18
CA ARG A 24 -9.09 -4.99 -9.00
C ARG A 24 -8.68 -6.45 -8.90
N LEU A 25 -8.72 -7.04 -7.72
CA LEU A 25 -8.40 -8.46 -7.53
C LEU A 25 -9.42 -9.36 -8.24
N ILE A 26 -10.71 -9.08 -8.08
CA ILE A 26 -11.79 -9.85 -8.73
C ILE A 26 -11.69 -9.72 -10.25
N ALA A 27 -11.57 -8.50 -10.75
CA ALA A 27 -11.53 -8.26 -12.19
C ALA A 27 -10.23 -8.75 -12.86
N SER A 28 -9.13 -8.87 -12.11
CA SER A 28 -7.89 -9.44 -12.64
C SER A 28 -8.01 -10.91 -13.02
N ARG A 29 -8.99 -11.63 -12.43
CA ARG A 29 -9.14 -13.09 -12.55
C ARG A 29 -7.87 -13.88 -12.25
N ASP A 30 -6.95 -13.29 -11.47
CA ASP A 30 -5.70 -13.91 -11.07
C ASP A 30 -5.89 -14.62 -9.72
N GLY A 31 -6.04 -15.94 -9.76
CA GLY A 31 -6.24 -16.75 -8.55
C GLY A 31 -5.05 -16.73 -7.59
N ILE A 32 -3.83 -16.53 -8.10
CA ILE A 32 -2.62 -16.41 -7.26
C ILE A 32 -2.69 -15.10 -6.48
N ALA A 33 -3.05 -13.99 -7.14
CA ALA A 33 -3.19 -12.71 -6.45
C ALA A 33 -4.27 -12.74 -5.37
N GLN A 34 -5.41 -13.38 -5.65
CA GLN A 34 -6.50 -13.56 -4.68
C GLN A 34 -6.06 -14.41 -3.49
N LEU A 35 -5.31 -15.49 -3.73
CA LEU A 35 -4.78 -16.34 -2.66
C LEU A 35 -3.73 -15.60 -1.82
N CYS A 36 -2.77 -14.90 -2.45
CA CYS A 36 -1.78 -14.09 -1.75
C CYS A 36 -2.45 -13.04 -0.85
N PHE A 37 -3.53 -12.43 -1.33
CA PHE A 37 -4.31 -11.47 -0.58
C PHE A 37 -5.02 -12.09 0.63
N ALA A 38 -5.69 -13.23 0.45
CA ALA A 38 -6.32 -13.96 1.55
C ALA A 38 -5.27 -14.44 2.58
N SER A 39 -4.16 -15.01 2.12
CA SER A 39 -3.04 -15.42 2.98
C SER A 39 -2.44 -14.26 3.77
N SER A 40 -2.40 -13.07 3.19
CA SER A 40 -1.88 -11.87 3.86
C SER A 40 -2.72 -11.48 5.07
N PHE A 41 -4.04 -11.65 5.01
CA PHE A 41 -4.92 -11.46 6.16
C PHE A 41 -4.56 -12.45 7.30
N PHE A 42 -4.33 -13.72 6.98
CA PHE A 42 -3.93 -14.72 7.98
C PHE A 42 -2.56 -14.41 8.60
N ILE A 43 -1.56 -14.04 7.79
CA ILE A 43 -0.23 -13.65 8.28
C ILE A 43 -0.36 -12.47 9.25
N LEU A 44 -1.14 -11.46 8.86
CA LEU A 44 -1.36 -10.29 9.70
C LEU A 44 -2.04 -10.70 11.02
N ALA A 45 -3.11 -11.49 10.97
CA ALA A 45 -3.80 -12.00 12.16
C ALA A 45 -2.85 -12.77 13.11
N LEU A 46 -1.92 -13.56 12.57
CA LEU A 46 -0.91 -14.26 13.36
C LEU A 46 0.08 -13.30 14.03
N ILE A 47 0.54 -12.27 13.32
CA ILE A 47 1.41 -11.22 13.89
C ILE A 47 0.71 -10.52 15.05
N PHE A 48 -0.56 -10.13 14.86
CA PHE A 48 -1.35 -9.47 15.91
C PHE A 48 -1.54 -10.37 17.12
N ARG A 49 -1.84 -11.66 16.91
CA ARG A 49 -2.01 -12.63 18.00
C ARG A 49 -0.71 -12.88 18.77
N ALA A 50 0.44 -12.78 18.11
CA ALA A 50 1.74 -13.02 18.73
C ALA A 50 2.17 -11.90 19.67
N ASP A 51 1.63 -10.69 19.52
CA ASP A 51 1.97 -9.52 20.34
C ASP A 51 0.77 -9.06 21.18
N PRO A 52 0.83 -9.18 22.53
CA PRO A 52 -0.22 -8.73 23.43
C PRO A 52 -0.58 -7.24 23.29
N PHE A 53 0.41 -6.40 22.97
CA PHE A 53 0.19 -4.96 22.76
C PHE A 53 -0.63 -4.71 21.48
N LEU A 54 -0.32 -5.45 20.42
CA LEU A 54 -1.07 -5.36 19.17
C LEU A 54 -2.47 -6.00 19.27
N THR A 55 -2.62 -7.05 20.08
CA THR A 55 -3.92 -7.70 20.33
C THR A 55 -4.94 -6.73 20.94
N ALA A 56 -4.49 -5.80 21.81
CA ALA A 56 -5.33 -4.75 22.38
C ALA A 56 -5.85 -3.74 21.33
N LEU A 57 -5.17 -3.61 20.18
CA LEU A 57 -5.56 -2.74 19.06
C LEU A 57 -6.43 -3.47 18.00
N SER A 58 -6.70 -4.77 18.18
CA SER A 58 -7.14 -5.67 17.10
C SER A 58 -8.63 -5.78 16.72
N PRO A 59 -9.66 -5.62 17.58
CA PRO A 59 -10.91 -6.36 17.33
C PRO A 59 -11.84 -5.86 16.21
N VAL A 60 -11.78 -4.60 15.77
CA VAL A 60 -12.81 -4.05 14.85
C VAL A 60 -12.25 -3.22 13.68
N LEU A 61 -11.00 -2.76 13.74
CA LEU A 61 -10.48 -1.76 12.80
C LEU A 61 -9.44 -2.29 11.81
N LEU A 62 -8.83 -3.46 12.04
CA LEU A 62 -7.63 -3.86 11.29
C LEU A 62 -7.80 -4.11 9.79
N PRO A 63 -8.74 -4.95 9.32
CA PRO A 63 -8.89 -5.19 7.88
C PRO A 63 -9.38 -3.93 7.13
N PHE A 64 -10.16 -3.08 7.79
CA PHE A 64 -10.73 -1.89 7.18
C PHE A 64 -9.76 -0.71 7.17
N CYS A 65 -9.09 -0.41 8.30
CA CYS A 65 -8.23 0.76 8.40
C CYS A 65 -6.83 0.55 7.82
N TYR A 66 -6.28 -0.67 7.87
CA TYR A 66 -4.91 -0.97 7.43
C TYR A 66 -4.87 -1.82 6.16
N ALA A 67 -5.83 -1.63 5.25
CA ALA A 67 -5.92 -2.39 4.00
C ALA A 67 -4.62 -2.36 3.16
N TYR A 68 -3.85 -1.26 3.22
CA TYR A 68 -2.55 -1.17 2.57
C TYR A 68 -1.51 -2.13 3.17
N ALA A 69 -1.59 -2.43 4.47
CA ALA A 69 -0.63 -3.29 5.16
C ALA A 69 -0.77 -4.74 4.73
N TRP A 70 -2.00 -5.28 4.69
CA TRP A 70 -2.18 -6.61 4.09
C TRP A 70 -1.80 -6.55 2.61
N LEU A 71 -2.06 -5.45 1.90
CA LEU A 71 -1.82 -5.39 0.46
C LEU A 71 -0.32 -5.34 0.17
N GLY A 72 0.47 -4.75 1.07
CA GLY A 72 1.92 -4.85 1.10
C GLY A 72 2.39 -6.30 1.22
N ILE A 73 1.87 -7.05 2.19
CA ILE A 73 2.19 -8.49 2.35
C ILE A 73 1.78 -9.26 1.08
N ALA A 74 0.60 -8.97 0.53
CA ALA A 74 0.09 -9.62 -0.67
C ALA A 74 0.98 -9.32 -1.87
N ALA A 75 1.46 -8.08 -1.99
CA ALA A 75 2.39 -7.66 -3.02
C ALA A 75 3.73 -8.37 -2.90
N VAL A 76 4.25 -8.61 -1.70
CA VAL A 76 5.47 -9.40 -1.47
C VAL A 76 5.25 -10.85 -1.95
N LEU A 77 4.19 -11.51 -1.47
CA LEU A 77 3.89 -12.91 -1.84
C LEU A 77 3.63 -13.07 -3.34
N TRP A 78 2.85 -12.16 -3.92
CA TRP A 78 2.53 -12.20 -5.34
C TRP A 78 3.75 -11.89 -6.20
N SER A 79 4.58 -10.93 -5.81
CA SER A 79 5.82 -10.63 -6.52
C SER A 79 6.78 -11.82 -6.47
N ALA A 80 6.90 -12.50 -5.33
CA ALA A 80 7.75 -13.69 -5.22
C ALA A 80 7.35 -14.82 -6.20
N SER A 81 6.08 -14.90 -6.59
CA SER A 81 5.59 -15.93 -7.54
C SER A 81 5.51 -15.47 -8.99
N SER A 82 5.37 -14.17 -9.26
CA SER A 82 5.01 -13.65 -10.58
C SER A 82 6.02 -12.69 -11.20
N LEU A 83 6.98 -12.19 -10.42
CA LEU A 83 7.95 -11.20 -10.87
C LEU A 83 9.11 -11.86 -11.63
N LYS A 84 9.44 -11.33 -12.81
CA LYS A 84 10.71 -11.61 -13.49
C LYS A 84 11.62 -10.40 -13.41
N VAL A 85 12.83 -10.62 -12.91
CA VAL A 85 13.86 -9.58 -12.79
C VAL A 85 14.74 -9.60 -14.03
N SER A 86 15.00 -8.42 -14.61
CA SER A 86 15.88 -8.24 -15.76
C SER A 86 16.80 -7.03 -15.58
N ARG A 87 17.79 -6.88 -16.46
CA ARG A 87 18.65 -5.68 -16.51
C ARG A 87 17.86 -4.40 -16.76
N LEU A 88 16.72 -4.49 -17.45
CA LEU A 88 15.90 -3.34 -17.82
C LEU A 88 14.88 -2.96 -16.74
N GLY A 89 14.67 -3.81 -15.73
CA GLY A 89 13.69 -3.58 -14.69
C GLY A 89 12.94 -4.85 -14.29
N LEU A 90 11.78 -4.61 -13.67
CA LEU A 90 10.83 -5.61 -13.22
C LEU A 90 9.83 -5.91 -14.34
N ALA A 91 9.59 -7.17 -14.67
CA ALA A 91 8.61 -7.58 -15.67
C ALA A 91 7.57 -8.53 -15.07
N PHE A 92 6.33 -8.42 -15.56
CA PHE A 92 5.20 -9.23 -15.11
C PHE A 92 4.55 -9.89 -16.35
N PRO A 93 5.23 -10.86 -16.97
CA PRO A 93 4.76 -11.47 -18.20
C PRO A 93 3.42 -12.17 -17.98
N GLU A 94 2.54 -12.08 -18.97
CA GLU A 94 1.20 -12.69 -18.96
C GLU A 94 0.27 -12.15 -17.84
N ARG A 95 0.68 -11.11 -17.10
CA ARG A 95 -0.13 -10.46 -16.07
C ARG A 95 -0.76 -9.18 -16.59
N GLN A 96 -1.95 -8.87 -16.07
CA GLN A 96 -2.62 -7.62 -16.38
C GLN A 96 -1.82 -6.42 -15.82
N PRO A 97 -1.52 -5.38 -16.61
CA PRO A 97 -0.78 -4.20 -16.15
C PRO A 97 -1.39 -3.52 -14.93
N GLN A 98 -2.72 -3.58 -14.78
CA GLN A 98 -3.46 -3.04 -13.65
C GLN A 98 -3.10 -3.75 -12.34
N LEU A 99 -3.03 -5.08 -12.36
CA LEU A 99 -2.66 -5.86 -11.18
C LEU A 99 -1.17 -5.70 -10.88
N ALA A 100 -0.33 -5.78 -11.91
CA ALA A 100 1.12 -5.59 -11.79
C ALA A 100 1.46 -4.22 -11.18
N ALA A 101 0.80 -3.15 -11.64
CA ALA A 101 1.01 -1.81 -11.10
C ALA A 101 0.53 -1.68 -9.65
N LEU A 102 -0.60 -2.31 -9.30
CA LEU A 102 -1.12 -2.29 -7.93
C LEU A 102 -0.13 -2.97 -6.97
N MET A 103 0.38 -4.15 -7.34
CA MET A 103 1.34 -4.89 -6.52
C MET A 103 2.71 -4.21 -6.49
N ALA A 104 3.22 -3.74 -7.63
CA ALA A 104 4.50 -3.03 -7.68
C ALA A 104 4.47 -1.72 -6.89
N SER A 105 3.35 -0.98 -6.90
CA SER A 105 3.23 0.26 -6.12
C SER A 105 3.25 -0.03 -4.62
N GLN A 106 2.54 -1.06 -4.17
CA GLN A 106 2.58 -1.48 -2.77
C GLN A 106 3.97 -1.95 -2.37
N LEU A 107 4.62 -2.74 -3.21
CA LEU A 107 5.98 -3.22 -2.95
C LEU A 107 6.94 -2.02 -2.81
N SER A 108 6.90 -1.07 -3.74
CA SER A 108 7.75 0.13 -3.69
C SER A 108 7.48 1.00 -2.45
N LEU A 109 6.22 1.18 -2.08
CA LEU A 109 5.81 1.94 -0.90
C LEU A 109 6.35 1.30 0.38
N HIS A 110 6.13 0.00 0.56
CA HIS A 110 6.54 -0.71 1.78
C HIS A 110 8.05 -0.86 1.86
N LEU A 111 8.73 -1.17 0.75
CA LEU A 111 10.20 -1.17 0.71
C LEU A 111 10.76 0.21 1.02
N GLY A 112 10.15 1.27 0.51
CA GLY A 112 10.56 2.65 0.77
C GLY A 112 10.44 3.01 2.24
N ILE A 113 9.30 2.69 2.85
CA ILE A 113 9.08 2.93 4.28
C ILE A 113 10.10 2.14 5.10
N VAL A 114 10.28 0.84 4.85
CA VAL A 114 11.22 0.01 5.64
C VAL A 114 12.67 0.48 5.46
N ALA A 115 13.10 0.75 4.23
CA ALA A 115 14.48 1.11 3.93
C ALA A 115 14.87 2.51 4.43
N PHE A 116 13.96 3.49 4.33
CA PHE A 116 14.28 4.89 4.63
C PHE A 116 13.81 5.37 6.01
N SER A 117 12.99 4.61 6.74
CA SER A 117 12.47 5.07 8.04
C SER A 117 13.57 5.45 9.03
N ARG A 118 14.62 4.64 9.17
CA ARG A 118 15.73 4.96 10.08
C ARG A 118 16.49 6.23 9.66
N LEU A 119 16.61 6.49 8.36
CA LEU A 119 17.31 7.67 7.82
C LEU A 119 16.46 8.95 7.93
N LEU A 120 15.14 8.80 8.07
CA LEU A 120 14.16 9.88 8.13
C LEU A 120 13.54 9.96 9.54
N ASP A 121 14.32 9.68 10.58
CA ASP A 121 13.94 9.77 11.99
C ASP A 121 12.64 9.04 12.36
N TRP A 122 12.40 7.88 11.72
CA TRP A 122 11.21 7.03 11.87
C TRP A 122 9.88 7.69 11.48
N ARG A 123 9.91 8.92 10.95
CA ARG A 123 8.70 9.68 10.59
C ARG A 123 7.83 9.00 9.53
N PRO A 124 8.37 8.34 8.49
CA PRO A 124 7.55 7.59 7.54
C PRO A 124 6.83 6.41 8.20
N LEU A 125 7.50 5.68 9.10
CA LEU A 125 6.89 4.56 9.83
C LEU A 125 5.80 5.05 10.80
N LEU A 126 6.04 6.15 11.52
CA LEU A 126 5.03 6.76 12.39
C LEU A 126 3.80 7.19 11.59
N SER A 127 4.00 7.82 10.44
CA SER A 127 2.92 8.20 9.51
C SER A 127 2.17 6.99 8.98
N TYR A 128 2.90 5.91 8.68
CA TYR A 128 2.32 4.64 8.26
C TYR A 128 1.36 4.08 9.31
N LEU A 129 1.72 4.16 10.59
CA LEU A 129 0.87 3.67 11.68
C LEU A 129 -0.28 4.63 12.03
N MET A 130 -0.01 5.93 12.05
CA MET A 130 -0.91 6.93 12.64
C MET A 130 -1.83 7.62 11.63
N ALA A 131 -1.50 7.60 10.33
CA ALA A 131 -2.28 8.26 9.29
C ALA A 131 -2.72 7.30 8.15
N PRO A 132 -3.54 6.26 8.43
CA PRO A 132 -3.96 5.30 7.42
C PRO A 132 -4.57 5.89 6.13
N PRO A 133 -5.48 6.89 6.18
CA PRO A 133 -6.04 7.48 4.97
C PRO A 133 -4.98 8.12 4.08
N LEU A 134 -3.93 8.68 4.68
CA LEU A 134 -2.84 9.30 3.95
C LEU A 134 -2.03 8.25 3.17
N ILE A 135 -1.72 7.13 3.81
CA ILE A 135 -1.02 6.03 3.16
C ILE A 135 -1.81 5.52 1.96
N MET A 136 -3.15 5.48 2.07
CA MET A 136 -4.02 5.09 0.96
C MET A 136 -3.98 6.10 -0.21
N VAL A 137 -3.90 7.40 0.06
CA VAL A 137 -3.71 8.43 -0.97
C VAL A 137 -2.38 8.22 -1.71
N VAL A 138 -1.27 8.07 -0.97
CA VAL A 138 0.05 7.86 -1.56
C VAL A 138 0.09 6.54 -2.34
N SER A 139 -0.46 5.48 -1.75
CA SER A 139 -0.59 4.17 -2.37
C SER A 139 -1.36 4.22 -3.70
N TYR A 140 -2.52 4.90 -3.72
CA TYR A 140 -3.32 5.04 -4.93
C TYR A 140 -2.63 5.92 -5.98
N ALA A 141 -2.00 7.02 -5.58
CA ALA A 141 -1.23 7.87 -6.48
C ALA A 141 -0.06 7.09 -7.11
N GLY A 142 0.67 6.32 -6.30
CA GLY A 142 1.72 5.42 -6.75
C GLY A 142 1.20 4.39 -7.75
N TYR A 143 0.08 3.73 -7.45
CA TYR A 143 -0.59 2.81 -8.38
C TYR A 143 -0.88 3.47 -9.74
N ARG A 144 -1.47 4.67 -9.75
CA ARG A 144 -1.81 5.38 -10.99
C ARG A 144 -0.56 5.77 -11.79
N ALA A 145 0.50 6.23 -11.11
CA ALA A 145 1.77 6.57 -11.74
C ALA A 145 2.44 5.33 -12.37
N LEU A 146 2.53 4.22 -11.63
CA LEU A 146 3.14 3.00 -12.16
C LEU A 146 2.29 2.37 -13.26
N LEU A 147 0.96 2.43 -13.17
CA LEU A 147 0.06 1.96 -14.22
C LEU A 147 0.26 2.74 -15.53
N PHE A 148 0.44 4.06 -15.44
CA PHE A 148 0.71 4.89 -16.60
C PHE A 148 2.00 4.45 -17.33
N VAL A 149 3.03 4.07 -16.58
CA VAL A 149 4.29 3.57 -17.15
C VAL A 149 4.08 2.17 -17.73
N MET A 150 3.56 1.23 -16.96
CA MET A 150 3.44 -0.18 -17.35
C MET A 150 2.52 -0.40 -18.57
N ARG A 151 1.49 0.43 -18.77
CA ARG A 151 0.62 0.36 -19.96
C ARG A 151 1.35 0.62 -21.28
N ARG A 152 2.49 1.32 -21.23
CA ARG A 152 3.28 1.66 -22.42
C ARG A 152 4.43 0.68 -22.67
N GLN A 153 4.55 -0.34 -21.83
CA GLN A 153 5.67 -1.25 -21.86
C GLN A 153 5.19 -2.66 -22.21
N PRO A 154 5.95 -3.43 -23.00
CA PRO A 154 5.65 -4.84 -23.20
C PRO A 154 5.74 -5.57 -21.85
N GLU A 155 4.91 -6.60 -21.68
CA GLU A 155 4.91 -7.47 -20.49
C GLU A 155 4.72 -6.73 -19.16
N ALA A 156 4.00 -5.60 -19.18
CA ALA A 156 3.79 -4.74 -18.01
C ALA A 156 5.11 -4.38 -17.30
N ARG A 157 6.19 -4.16 -18.07
CA ARG A 157 7.51 -3.89 -17.51
C ARG A 157 7.55 -2.55 -16.79
N LEU A 158 8.30 -2.53 -15.69
CA LEU A 158 8.59 -1.36 -14.87
C LEU A 158 10.10 -1.14 -14.80
N PRO A 159 10.64 -0.05 -15.39
CA PRO A 159 12.06 0.24 -15.35
C PRO A 159 12.58 0.41 -13.92
N TRP A 160 13.84 0.01 -13.69
CA TRP A 160 14.49 0.17 -12.38
C TRP A 160 14.52 1.61 -11.89
N THR A 161 14.70 2.57 -12.79
CA THR A 161 14.68 4.00 -12.46
C THR A 161 13.32 4.42 -11.91
N VAL A 162 12.23 3.93 -12.49
CA VAL A 162 10.87 4.25 -12.04
C VAL A 162 10.55 3.53 -10.73
N PHE A 163 10.88 2.24 -10.61
CA PHE A 163 10.64 1.49 -9.37
C PHE A 163 11.48 2.02 -8.19
N GLY A 164 12.77 2.26 -8.42
CA GLY A 164 13.68 2.84 -7.44
C GLY A 164 13.27 4.26 -7.07
N GLY A 165 12.94 5.09 -8.06
CA GLY A 165 12.42 6.43 -7.84
C GLY A 165 11.15 6.43 -7.00
N MET A 166 10.19 5.54 -7.29
CA MET A 166 8.96 5.41 -6.49
C MET A 166 9.25 4.92 -5.06
N THR A 167 10.20 4.00 -4.89
CA THR A 167 10.65 3.52 -3.57
C THR A 167 11.25 4.64 -2.73
N VAL A 168 11.96 5.59 -3.33
CA VAL A 168 12.51 6.77 -2.64
C VAL A 168 11.45 7.85 -2.39
N ILE A 169 10.63 8.15 -3.40
CA ILE A 169 9.64 9.24 -3.35
C ILE A 169 8.50 8.91 -2.38
N SER A 170 8.07 7.65 -2.30
CA SER A 170 6.94 7.24 -1.46
C SER A 170 7.07 7.61 0.02
N PRO A 171 8.16 7.25 0.74
CA PRO A 171 8.32 7.65 2.14
C PRO A 171 8.44 9.17 2.33
N LEU A 172 9.03 9.88 1.36
CA LEU A 172 9.10 11.35 1.39
C LEU A 172 7.73 12.00 1.24
N LEU A 173 6.90 11.49 0.32
CA LEU A 173 5.51 11.96 0.13
C LEU A 173 4.66 11.69 1.37
N VAL A 174 4.80 10.50 1.97
CA VAL A 174 4.11 10.16 3.22
C VAL A 174 4.49 11.17 4.31
N MET A 175 5.78 11.42 4.49
CA MET A 175 6.26 12.35 5.53
C MET A 175 5.79 13.79 5.27
N TRP A 176 5.93 14.28 4.04
CA TRP A 176 5.52 15.63 3.66
C TRP A 176 4.01 15.86 3.82
N LEU A 177 3.19 14.89 3.42
CA LEU A 177 1.74 15.00 3.58
C LEU A 177 1.31 14.89 5.05
N SER A 178 2.00 14.08 5.86
CA SER A 178 1.75 14.03 7.30
C SER A 178 2.01 15.38 7.97
N ASP A 179 3.07 16.08 7.58
CA ASP A 179 3.39 17.40 8.12
C ASP A 179 2.32 18.45 7.76
N TRP A 180 1.78 18.35 6.55
CA TRP A 180 0.68 19.21 6.10
C TRP A 180 -0.64 18.91 6.82
N LEU A 181 -0.90 17.65 7.12
CA LEU A 181 -2.14 17.22 7.77
C LEU A 181 -2.09 17.32 9.31
N ALA A 182 -0.91 17.28 9.92
CA ALA A 182 -0.73 17.42 11.36
C ALA A 182 -1.47 18.64 11.96
N PRO A 183 -1.37 19.87 11.42
CA PRO A 183 -2.12 21.00 11.95
C PRO A 183 -3.64 20.89 11.74
N ILE A 184 -4.09 20.23 10.66
CA ILE A 184 -5.52 20.03 10.37
C ILE A 184 -6.12 19.00 11.33
N VAL A 185 -5.38 17.93 11.65
CA VAL A 185 -5.83 16.87 12.57
C VAL A 185 -5.78 17.34 14.03
N LEU A 186 -4.75 18.09 14.43
CA LEU A 186 -4.63 18.64 15.79
C LEU A 186 -5.60 19.81 16.05
N GLY A 187 -6.01 20.54 15.01
CA GLY A 187 -7.06 21.56 15.14
C GLY A 187 -8.48 21.00 15.27
N LEU A 188 -8.64 19.67 15.18
CA LEU A 188 -9.93 18.95 15.28
C LEU A 188 -10.08 18.17 16.60
N THR A 189 -9.05 18.14 17.45
CA THR A 189 -9.07 17.62 18.82
C THR A 189 -9.19 18.75 19.83
#